data_AF-A0A373J731-F1
#
_entry.id   AF-A0A373J731-F1
#
_cell.length_a   1.000
_cell.length_b   1.000
_cell.length_c   1.000
_cell.angle_alpha   90.00
_cell.angle_beta   90.00
_cell.angle_gamma   90.00
#
_symmetry.space_group_name_H-M   'P 1'
#
loop_
_entity.id
_entity.type
_entity.pdbx_description
1 polymer ?
#
loop_
_entity_poly.entity_id
_entity_poly.type
_entity_poly.pdbx_seq_one_letter_code
_entity_poly.pdbx_strand_id
1 'polypeptide(L)'
;MGSAYEGVLQRLQMYRQKRKLNQKSMSQMMGVTQSHYSKLEQGKTIISAEELKNFDSHGCNMDYLLTGEECEETILNHYLGVCKKEIKSDFLQLMVWTIEQGINISGKEQKNGMDYTKEIRLLRYSAFEKETDSRTIWYWMRKASDITQDKMAQHLDITTKRYREIEKGRLGVNAELLAVLYQNLGYPPSVVFYEDVQNISSLNKVWQKFDSDLQKELEVFLKAGLEICNRNQIQKQNQEE
;
A
#
# COMPACT_ATOMS: atom_id res chain seq x y z
N MET A 1 13.86 -8.82 -18.77
CA MET A 1 13.21 -7.97 -17.76
C MET A 1 11.82 -7.69 -18.25
N GLY A 2 10.81 -7.82 -17.39
CA GLY A 2 9.43 -7.50 -17.76
C GLY A 2 9.24 -5.98 -17.97
N SER A 3 8.25 -5.60 -18.77
CA SER A 3 7.95 -4.18 -19.08
C SER A 3 7.69 -3.34 -17.81
N ALA A 4 7.14 -3.93 -16.75
CA ALA A 4 6.95 -3.26 -15.46
C ALA A 4 8.26 -2.75 -14.86
N TYR A 5 9.32 -3.57 -14.87
CA TYR A 5 10.57 -3.22 -14.22
C TYR A 5 11.37 -2.18 -15.00
N GLU A 6 11.23 -2.13 -16.33
CA GLU A 6 11.82 -1.06 -17.15
C GLU A 6 11.30 0.32 -16.72
N GLY A 7 10.01 0.43 -16.40
CA GLY A 7 9.42 1.66 -15.85
C GLY A 7 10.05 2.07 -14.52
N VAL A 8 10.38 1.10 -13.65
CA VAL A 8 11.07 1.35 -12.37
C VAL A 8 12.45 1.95 -12.61
N LEU A 9 13.22 1.41 -13.56
CA LEU A 9 14.56 1.90 -13.88
C LEU A 9 14.53 3.34 -14.41
N GLN A 10 13.58 3.65 -15.29
CA GLN A 10 13.40 5.01 -15.81
C GLN A 10 13.11 6.00 -14.69
N ARG A 11 12.20 5.64 -13.76
CA ARG A 11 11.87 6.50 -12.61
C ARG A 11 13.01 6.65 -11.63
N LEU A 12 13.84 5.62 -11.43
CA LEU A 12 15.06 5.72 -10.63
C LEU A 12 16.01 6.77 -11.20
N GLN A 13 16.22 6.75 -12.52
CA GLN A 13 17.03 7.75 -13.22
C GLN A 13 16.45 9.16 -13.08
N MET A 14 15.13 9.29 -13.27
CA MET A 14 14.42 10.57 -13.10
C MET A 14 14.55 11.12 -11.67
N TYR A 15 14.41 10.27 -10.65
CA TYR A 15 14.58 10.68 -9.25
C TYR A 15 15.95 11.28 -9.00
N ARG A 16 16.99 10.56 -9.45
CA ARG A 16 18.38 11.01 -9.32
C ARG A 16 18.59 12.36 -10.00
N GLN A 17 18.06 12.54 -11.22
CA GLN A 17 18.18 13.78 -11.98
C GLN A 17 17.40 14.94 -11.36
N LYS A 18 16.14 14.72 -10.97
CA LYS A 18 15.25 15.73 -10.35
C LYS A 18 15.85 16.28 -9.05
N ARG A 19 16.48 15.43 -8.26
CA ARG A 19 17.18 15.82 -7.01
C ARG A 19 18.62 16.30 -7.23
N LYS A 20 19.09 16.40 -8.48
CA LYS A 20 20.47 16.78 -8.85
C LYS A 20 21.53 15.94 -8.15
N LEU A 21 21.24 14.65 -7.93
CA LEU A 21 22.15 13.72 -7.28
C LEU A 21 23.06 13.05 -8.31
N ASN A 22 24.32 12.83 -7.93
CA ASN A 22 25.22 11.96 -8.67
C ASN A 22 25.03 10.49 -8.22
N GLN A 23 25.59 9.54 -8.98
CA GLN A 23 25.46 8.12 -8.67
C GLN A 23 26.04 7.73 -7.31
N LYS A 24 27.06 8.45 -6.82
CA LYS A 24 27.68 8.20 -5.51
C LYS A 24 26.75 8.62 -4.37
N SER A 25 26.13 9.80 -4.47
CA SER A 25 25.15 10.26 -3.48
C SER A 25 23.91 9.36 -3.46
N MET A 26 23.45 8.93 -4.63
CA MET A 26 22.32 8.01 -4.73
C MET A 26 22.65 6.61 -4.19
N SER A 27 23.87 6.11 -4.43
CA SER A 27 24.29 4.82 -3.89
C SER A 27 24.33 4.83 -2.36
N GLN A 28 24.80 5.93 -1.75
CA GLN A 28 24.78 6.10 -0.29
C GLN A 28 23.35 6.05 0.26
N MET A 29 22.40 6.73 -0.41
CA MET A 29 20.99 6.73 -0.03
C MET A 29 20.36 5.33 -0.06
N MET A 30 20.71 4.51 -1.05
CA MET A 30 20.21 3.14 -1.16
C MET A 30 21.01 2.14 -0.31
N GLY A 31 22.06 2.58 0.40
CA GLY A 31 22.90 1.72 1.24
C GLY A 31 23.84 0.81 0.46
N VAL A 32 24.24 1.19 -0.77
CA VAL A 32 25.03 0.36 -1.68
C VAL A 32 26.27 1.08 -2.21
N THR A 33 27.21 0.32 -2.77
CA THR A 33 28.38 0.89 -3.44
C THR A 33 27.97 1.60 -4.74
N GLN A 34 28.74 2.60 -5.17
CA GLN A 34 28.51 3.28 -6.46
C GLN A 34 28.50 2.30 -7.65
N SER A 35 29.39 1.30 -7.63
CA SER A 35 29.46 0.27 -8.68
C SER A 35 28.17 -0.56 -8.74
N HIS A 36 27.65 -0.95 -7.57
CA HIS A 36 26.38 -1.68 -7.48
C HIS A 36 25.21 -0.82 -7.96
N TYR A 37 25.13 0.43 -7.50
CA TYR A 37 24.10 1.36 -7.97
C TYR A 37 24.15 1.59 -9.49
N SER A 38 25.34 1.68 -10.09
CA SER A 38 25.49 1.77 -11.55
C SER A 38 24.90 0.55 -12.28
N LYS A 39 25.04 -0.65 -11.69
CA LYS A 39 24.42 -1.88 -12.21
C LYS A 39 22.90 -1.86 -12.03
N LEU A 40 22.39 -1.35 -10.92
CA LEU A 40 20.94 -1.16 -10.69
C LEU A 40 20.35 -0.22 -11.74
N GLU A 41 20.93 0.96 -11.94
CA GLU A 41 20.44 1.98 -12.89
C GLU A 41 20.46 1.50 -14.35
N GLN A 42 21.36 0.57 -14.69
CA GLN A 42 21.46 -0.08 -16.00
C GLN A 42 20.56 -1.33 -16.13
N GLY A 43 19.85 -1.72 -15.07
CA GLY A 43 19.05 -2.95 -15.04
C GLY A 43 19.86 -4.25 -15.03
N LYS A 44 21.18 -4.19 -14.79
CA LYS A 44 22.05 -5.38 -14.69
C LYS A 44 21.83 -6.15 -13.39
N THR A 45 21.30 -5.48 -12.37
CA THR A 45 20.92 -6.07 -11.08
C THR A 45 19.54 -5.56 -10.69
N ILE A 46 18.78 -6.39 -9.96
CA ILE A 46 17.43 -6.03 -9.50
C ILE A 46 17.52 -5.39 -8.13
N ILE A 47 16.76 -4.31 -7.91
CA ILE A 47 16.69 -3.63 -6.62
C ILE A 47 16.08 -4.57 -5.56
N SER A 48 16.79 -4.76 -4.46
CA SER A 48 16.37 -5.62 -3.35
C SER A 48 15.34 -4.93 -2.43
N ALA A 49 14.66 -5.70 -1.58
CA ALA A 49 13.78 -5.14 -0.55
C ALA A 49 14.50 -4.18 0.41
N GLU A 50 15.73 -4.49 0.80
CA GLU A 50 16.52 -3.66 1.71
C GLU A 50 16.89 -2.32 1.06
N GLU A 51 17.31 -2.36 -0.21
CA GLU A 51 17.61 -1.17 -1.00
C GLU A 51 16.37 -0.28 -1.18
N LEU A 52 15.20 -0.87 -1.37
CA LEU A 52 13.93 -0.13 -1.40
C LEU A 52 13.63 0.52 -0.05
N LYS A 53 13.74 -0.21 1.06
CA LYS A 53 13.52 0.35 2.41
C LYS A 53 14.48 1.50 2.71
N ASN A 54 15.75 1.37 2.33
CA ASN A 54 16.73 2.45 2.46
C ASN A 54 16.37 3.66 1.59
N PHE A 55 15.91 3.42 0.36
CA PHE A 55 15.43 4.47 -0.51
C PHE A 55 14.27 5.26 0.11
N ASP A 56 13.31 4.55 0.71
CA ASP A 56 12.12 5.13 1.35
C ASP A 56 12.45 5.91 2.63
N SER A 57 13.32 5.34 3.48
CA SER A 57 13.74 5.97 4.74
C SER A 57 14.49 7.30 4.56
N HIS A 58 15.06 7.54 3.37
CA HIS A 58 15.69 8.81 3.00
C HIS A 58 14.71 9.79 2.30
N GLY A 59 13.41 9.59 2.49
CA GLY A 59 12.35 10.49 2.04
C GLY A 59 12.12 10.44 0.53
N CYS A 60 12.46 9.34 -0.14
CA CYS A 60 11.98 9.07 -1.50
C CYS A 60 10.72 8.21 -1.44
N ASN A 61 9.81 8.36 -2.40
CA ASN A 61 8.57 7.58 -2.39
C ASN A 61 8.78 6.25 -3.13
N MET A 62 8.84 5.15 -2.37
CA MET A 62 8.98 3.81 -2.95
C MET A 62 7.80 3.42 -3.84
N ASP A 63 6.58 3.75 -3.44
CA ASP A 63 5.39 3.42 -4.23
C ASP A 63 5.46 4.12 -5.58
N TYR A 64 5.77 5.42 -5.62
CA TYR A 64 5.95 6.13 -6.89
C TYR A 64 7.08 5.53 -7.74
N LEU A 65 8.21 5.14 -7.13
CA LEU A 65 9.29 4.47 -7.87
C LEU A 65 8.80 3.20 -8.57
N LEU A 66 7.96 2.41 -7.90
CA LEU A 66 7.50 1.10 -8.40
C LEU A 66 6.25 1.18 -9.28
N THR A 67 5.34 2.09 -9.01
CA THR A 67 4.04 2.21 -9.69
C THR A 67 4.03 3.31 -10.75
N GLY A 68 4.79 4.38 -10.52
CA GLY A 68 4.72 5.63 -11.29
C GLY A 68 3.56 6.55 -10.92
N GLU A 69 2.78 6.19 -9.90
CA GLU A 69 1.64 6.98 -9.44
C GLU A 69 2.00 7.76 -8.18
N GLU A 70 1.87 9.09 -8.25
CA GLU A 70 1.90 9.93 -7.06
C GLU A 70 0.61 9.65 -6.27
N CYS A 71 0.75 9.30 -4.99
CA CYS A 71 -0.40 9.14 -4.12
C CYS A 71 -0.62 10.46 -3.39
N GLU A 72 -1.64 11.21 -3.82
CA GLU A 72 -2.01 12.44 -3.15
C GLU A 72 -2.73 12.13 -1.83
N GLU A 73 -2.36 12.87 -0.79
CA GLU A 73 -3.06 12.83 0.48
C GLU A 73 -4.39 13.57 0.38
N THR A 74 -5.39 13.08 1.09
CA THR A 74 -6.69 13.75 1.20
C THR A 74 -7.03 14.00 2.66
N ILE A 75 -8.22 14.54 2.93
CA ILE A 75 -8.74 14.69 4.29
C ILE A 75 -8.78 13.34 5.06
N LEU A 76 -8.85 12.22 4.34
CA LEU A 76 -8.78 10.88 4.91
C LEU A 76 -7.46 10.63 5.67
N ASN A 77 -6.32 11.10 5.12
CA ASN A 77 -5.02 11.00 5.79
C ASN A 77 -5.00 11.79 7.10
N HIS A 78 -5.60 12.99 7.08
CA HIS A 78 -5.70 13.82 8.28
C HIS A 78 -6.46 13.10 9.40
N TYR A 79 -7.62 12.51 9.10
CA TYR A 79 -8.38 11.79 10.12
C TYR A 79 -7.65 10.56 10.67
N LEU A 80 -6.98 9.79 9.82
CA LEU A 80 -6.15 8.68 10.30
C LEU A 80 -4.94 9.14 11.11
N GLY A 81 -4.37 10.30 10.78
CA GLY A 81 -3.24 10.88 11.50
C GLY A 81 -3.59 11.34 12.90
N VAL A 82 -4.83 11.80 13.14
CA VAL A 82 -5.30 12.20 14.48
C VAL A 82 -5.88 11.03 15.29
N CYS A 83 -6.08 9.86 14.67
CA CYS A 83 -6.56 8.67 15.37
C CYS A 83 -5.50 8.13 16.34
N LYS A 84 -5.93 7.80 17.56
CA LYS A 84 -5.10 7.01 18.48
C LYS A 84 -4.96 5.59 17.94
N LYS A 85 -3.87 4.91 18.30
CA LYS A 85 -3.55 3.55 17.82
C LYS A 85 -4.70 2.57 18.07
N GLU A 86 -5.37 2.69 19.21
CA GLU A 86 -6.39 1.74 19.64
C GLU A 86 -7.71 1.86 18.88
N ILE A 87 -8.04 3.05 18.33
CA ILE A 87 -9.27 3.28 17.54
C ILE A 87 -9.03 3.26 16.03
N LYS A 88 -7.76 3.21 15.61
CA LYS A 88 -7.38 3.35 14.20
C LYS A 88 -7.98 2.24 13.32
N SER A 89 -8.11 1.02 13.87
CA SER A 89 -8.77 -0.10 13.20
C SER A 89 -10.27 0.15 12.98
N ASP A 90 -10.99 0.50 14.06
CA ASP A 90 -12.42 0.77 14.02
C ASP A 90 -12.74 1.93 13.06
N PHE A 91 -11.94 3.00 13.14
CA PHE A 91 -12.12 4.16 12.28
C PHE A 91 -11.80 3.85 10.81
N LEU A 92 -10.78 3.03 10.52
CA LEU A 92 -10.49 2.60 9.16
C LEU A 92 -11.67 1.82 8.54
N GLN A 93 -12.34 0.96 9.32
CA GLN A 93 -13.52 0.24 8.84
C GLN A 93 -14.66 1.19 8.49
N LEU A 94 -14.89 2.19 9.33
CA LEU A 94 -15.87 3.24 9.05
C LEU A 94 -15.51 4.02 7.78
N MET A 95 -14.25 4.40 7.62
CA MET A 95 -13.77 5.10 6.42
C MET A 95 -14.03 4.28 5.16
N VAL A 96 -13.60 3.02 5.18
CA VAL A 96 -13.83 2.06 4.10
C VAL A 96 -15.32 2.00 3.73
N TRP A 97 -16.20 1.81 4.71
CA TRP A 97 -17.64 1.75 4.48
C TRP A 97 -18.20 3.05 3.90
N THR A 98 -17.71 4.19 4.38
CA THR A 98 -18.13 5.52 3.91
C THR A 98 -17.77 5.72 2.45
N ILE A 99 -16.57 5.26 2.05
CA ILE A 99 -16.14 5.29 0.65
C ILE A 99 -17.01 4.36 -0.20
N GLU A 100 -17.36 3.16 0.27
CA GLU A 100 -18.30 2.26 -0.40
C GLU A 100 -19.64 2.97 -0.66
N GLN A 101 -20.19 3.68 0.33
CA GLN A 101 -21.43 4.45 0.14
C GLN A 101 -21.28 5.56 -0.89
N GLY A 102 -20.16 6.29 -0.89
CA GLY A 102 -19.88 7.31 -1.90
C GLY A 102 -19.83 6.75 -3.32
N ILE A 103 -19.26 5.56 -3.52
CA ILE A 103 -19.25 4.88 -4.83
C ILE A 103 -20.69 4.59 -5.28
N ASN A 104 -21.51 4.06 -4.37
CA ASN A 104 -22.91 3.70 -4.65
C ASN A 104 -23.75 4.94 -5.02
N ILE A 105 -23.63 6.02 -4.23
CA ILE A 105 -24.36 7.27 -4.44
C ILE A 105 -23.95 7.93 -5.77
N SER A 106 -22.66 7.95 -6.08
CA SER A 106 -22.15 8.57 -7.30
C SER A 106 -22.48 7.79 -8.59
N GLY A 107 -23.06 6.59 -8.49
CA GLY A 107 -23.38 5.73 -9.64
C GLY A 107 -22.14 5.26 -10.42
N LYS A 108 -20.95 5.34 -9.79
CA LYS A 108 -19.66 4.99 -10.42
C LYS A 108 -19.32 3.50 -10.32
N GLU A 109 -20.20 2.69 -9.70
CA GLU A 109 -20.03 1.25 -9.51
C GLU A 109 -19.70 0.47 -10.80
N GLN A 110 -20.16 0.91 -11.98
CA GLN A 110 -20.16 0.06 -13.18
C GLN A 110 -19.36 0.56 -14.39
N LYS A 111 -18.75 1.75 -14.35
CA LYS A 111 -18.05 2.29 -15.55
C LYS A 111 -16.53 2.16 -15.58
N ASN A 112 -15.87 1.85 -14.47
CA ASN A 112 -14.40 1.94 -14.38
C ASN A 112 -13.64 0.68 -13.95
N GLY A 113 -14.30 -0.46 -13.72
CA GLY A 113 -13.62 -1.75 -13.50
C GLY A 113 -12.64 -1.80 -12.31
N MET A 114 -12.69 -0.86 -11.37
CA MET A 114 -11.83 -0.87 -10.19
C MET A 114 -12.52 -1.58 -9.03
N ASP A 115 -12.09 -2.82 -8.81
CA ASP A 115 -12.45 -3.69 -7.70
C ASP A 115 -11.66 -3.29 -6.44
N TYR A 116 -12.12 -2.22 -5.77
CA TYR A 116 -11.59 -1.80 -4.46
C TYR A 116 -11.94 -2.79 -3.34
N THR A 117 -12.79 -3.78 -3.60
CA THR A 117 -13.23 -4.77 -2.61
C THR A 117 -12.04 -5.54 -2.05
N LYS A 118 -10.99 -5.76 -2.85
CA LYS A 118 -9.78 -6.46 -2.41
C LYS A 118 -8.92 -5.64 -1.46
N GLU A 119 -8.74 -4.35 -1.72
CA GLU A 119 -7.98 -3.46 -0.83
C GLU A 119 -8.75 -3.22 0.46
N ILE A 120 -10.06 -3.03 0.37
CA ILE A 120 -10.98 -2.97 1.50
C ILE A 120 -10.92 -4.25 2.34
N ARG A 121 -10.95 -5.43 1.71
CA ARG A 121 -10.81 -6.72 2.42
C ARG A 121 -9.44 -6.84 3.09
N LEU A 122 -8.37 -6.38 2.44
CA LEU A 122 -7.03 -6.38 3.02
C LEU A 122 -6.94 -5.46 4.24
N LEU A 123 -7.49 -4.25 4.13
CA LEU A 123 -7.60 -3.31 5.25
C LEU A 123 -8.42 -3.90 6.40
N ARG A 124 -9.53 -4.60 6.10
CA ARG A 124 -10.29 -5.35 7.11
C ARG A 124 -9.42 -6.43 7.78
N TYR A 125 -8.63 -7.21 7.05
CA TYR A 125 -7.72 -8.19 7.67
C TYR A 125 -6.74 -7.51 8.64
N SER A 126 -6.06 -6.43 8.20
CA SER A 126 -5.15 -5.67 9.07
C SER A 126 -5.82 -5.02 10.29
N ALA A 127 -7.12 -4.74 10.20
CA ALA A 127 -7.92 -4.14 11.26
C ALA A 127 -8.38 -5.16 12.32
N PHE A 128 -8.60 -6.43 11.93
CA PHE A 128 -9.13 -7.47 12.81
C PHE A 128 -8.08 -8.45 13.34
N GLU A 129 -6.81 -8.31 12.96
CA GLU A 129 -5.77 -9.26 13.36
C GLU A 129 -5.46 -9.17 14.87
N LYS A 130 -5.57 -10.33 15.51
CA LYS A 130 -5.12 -10.56 16.89
C LYS A 130 -3.59 -10.69 16.85
N GLU A 131 -2.90 -10.16 17.85
CA GLU A 131 -1.43 -10.25 18.03
C GLU A 131 -0.85 -11.68 17.96
N THR A 132 -1.69 -12.71 17.93
CA THR A 132 -1.34 -14.13 17.86
C THR A 132 -1.40 -14.74 16.46
N ASP A 133 -1.79 -13.97 15.44
CA ASP A 133 -1.86 -14.47 14.06
C ASP A 133 -0.48 -14.45 13.39
N SER A 134 0.03 -15.63 13.01
CA SER A 134 1.36 -15.79 12.39
C SER A 134 1.34 -15.72 10.85
N ARG A 135 0.19 -15.36 10.27
CA ARG A 135 0.02 -15.23 8.82
C ARG A 135 0.66 -13.95 8.30
N THR A 136 1.29 -14.02 7.13
CA THR A 136 1.93 -12.85 6.50
C THR A 136 0.93 -12.04 5.70
N ILE A 137 1.28 -10.79 5.40
CA ILE A 137 0.53 -9.94 4.46
C ILE A 137 0.26 -10.61 3.10
N TRP A 138 1.16 -11.48 2.64
CA TRP A 138 0.98 -12.23 1.39
C TRP A 138 -0.17 -13.24 1.42
N TYR A 139 -0.41 -13.86 2.57
CA TYR A 139 -1.57 -14.72 2.77
C TYR A 139 -2.85 -13.89 2.67
N TRP A 140 -2.87 -12.72 3.31
CA TRP A 140 -4.04 -11.84 3.34
C TRP A 140 -4.35 -11.20 2.00
N MET A 141 -3.33 -10.74 1.26
CA MET A 141 -3.49 -10.26 -0.12
C MET A 141 -4.14 -11.34 -1.00
N ARG A 142 -3.68 -12.60 -0.89
CA ARG A 142 -4.26 -13.70 -1.66
C ARG A 142 -5.70 -14.01 -1.26
N LYS A 143 -6.01 -13.98 0.05
CA LYS A 143 -7.37 -14.20 0.55
C LYS A 143 -8.32 -13.08 0.17
N ALA A 144 -7.87 -11.84 0.26
CA ALA A 144 -8.62 -10.66 -0.18
C ALA A 144 -8.94 -10.74 -1.68
N SER A 145 -7.99 -11.23 -2.48
CA SER A 145 -8.12 -11.48 -3.91
C SER A 145 -8.97 -12.70 -4.29
N ASP A 146 -9.32 -13.57 -3.34
CA ASP A 146 -10.05 -14.83 -3.54
C ASP A 146 -9.41 -15.75 -4.61
N ILE A 147 -8.09 -15.92 -4.55
CA ILE A 147 -7.35 -16.77 -5.49
C ILE A 147 -6.51 -17.85 -4.80
N THR A 148 -6.20 -18.91 -5.56
CA THR A 148 -5.33 -20.00 -5.12
C THR A 148 -3.86 -19.56 -5.14
N GLN A 149 -2.99 -20.32 -4.45
CA GLN A 149 -1.55 -20.08 -4.50
C GLN A 149 -0.99 -20.21 -5.92
N ASP A 150 -1.52 -21.13 -6.72
CA ASP A 150 -1.12 -21.30 -8.12
C ASP A 150 -1.51 -20.10 -8.98
N LYS A 151 -2.73 -19.58 -8.83
CA LYS A 151 -3.17 -18.37 -9.54
C LYS A 151 -2.37 -17.14 -9.12
N MET A 152 -2.08 -16.98 -7.82
CA MET A 152 -1.25 -15.87 -7.34
C MET A 152 0.17 -15.96 -7.92
N ALA A 153 0.76 -17.15 -7.95
CA ALA A 153 2.08 -17.37 -8.55
C ALA A 153 2.10 -17.04 -10.05
N GLN A 154 1.03 -17.39 -10.79
CA GLN A 154 0.85 -17.00 -12.19
C GLN A 154 0.78 -15.48 -12.37
N HIS A 155 0.00 -14.78 -11.55
CA HIS A 155 -0.06 -13.31 -11.58
C HIS A 155 1.28 -12.65 -11.26
N LEU A 156 2.13 -13.32 -10.49
CA LEU A 156 3.45 -12.82 -10.11
C LEU A 156 4.58 -13.27 -11.06
N ASP A 157 4.26 -14.04 -12.10
CA ASP A 157 5.23 -14.67 -13.01
C ASP A 157 6.33 -15.44 -12.28
N ILE A 158 5.94 -16.22 -11.27
CA ILE A 158 6.84 -17.09 -10.48
C ILE A 158 6.27 -18.50 -10.35
N THR A 159 7.12 -19.42 -9.90
CA THR A 159 6.66 -20.78 -9.60
C THR A 159 5.81 -20.80 -8.32
N THR A 160 4.82 -21.68 -8.25
CA THR A 160 4.03 -21.90 -7.02
C THR A 160 4.92 -22.21 -5.83
N LYS A 161 6.00 -22.98 -6.03
CA LYS A 161 6.96 -23.29 -4.95
C LYS A 161 7.61 -22.02 -4.40
N ARG A 162 8.03 -21.10 -5.27
CA ARG A 162 8.61 -19.81 -4.86
C ARG A 162 7.57 -18.98 -4.12
N TYR A 163 6.35 -18.88 -4.64
CA TYR A 163 5.26 -18.14 -3.97
C TYR A 163 4.94 -18.71 -2.58
N ARG A 164 4.90 -20.03 -2.40
CA ARG A 164 4.65 -20.66 -1.09
C ARG A 164 5.68 -20.29 -0.04
N GLU A 165 6.95 -20.13 -0.40
CA GLU A 165 7.97 -19.71 0.57
C GLU A 165 7.90 -18.20 0.87
N ILE A 166 7.45 -17.38 -0.08
CA ILE A 166 7.13 -15.96 0.14
C ILE A 166 5.93 -15.83 1.10
N GLU A 167 4.85 -16.57 0.85
CA GLU A 167 3.64 -16.54 1.70
C GLU A 167 3.92 -16.97 3.15
N LYS A 168 4.88 -17.87 3.36
CA LYS A 168 5.34 -18.28 4.70
C LYS A 168 6.33 -17.31 5.34
N GLY A 169 6.71 -16.23 4.67
CA GLY A 169 7.71 -15.27 5.15
C GLY A 169 9.15 -15.79 5.13
N ARG A 170 9.43 -16.89 4.43
CA ARG A 170 10.76 -17.53 4.38
C ARG A 170 11.63 -17.01 3.24
N LEU A 171 11.02 -16.38 2.25
CA LEU A 171 11.71 -15.81 1.10
C LEU A 171 11.28 -14.35 0.92
N GLY A 172 12.28 -13.46 0.84
CA GLY A 172 12.07 -12.04 0.56
C GLY A 172 11.68 -11.78 -0.90
N VAL A 173 11.26 -10.54 -1.17
CA VAL A 173 10.84 -10.07 -2.48
C VAL A 173 11.77 -8.96 -3.00
N ASN A 174 11.68 -8.66 -4.29
CA ASN A 174 12.48 -7.63 -4.93
C ASN A 174 11.57 -6.65 -5.71
N ALA A 175 12.14 -5.56 -6.20
CA ALA A 175 11.40 -4.52 -6.90
C ALA A 175 10.67 -5.02 -8.15
N GLU A 176 11.23 -5.97 -8.89
CA GLU A 176 10.56 -6.56 -10.06
C GLU A 176 9.27 -7.27 -9.66
N LEU A 177 9.32 -8.14 -8.65
CA LEU A 177 8.14 -8.86 -8.18
C LEU A 177 7.06 -7.90 -7.63
N LEU A 178 7.46 -6.83 -6.95
CA LEU A 178 6.53 -5.83 -6.42
C LEU A 178 5.92 -4.97 -7.52
N ALA A 179 6.67 -4.65 -8.58
CA ALA A 179 6.13 -3.96 -9.74
C ALA A 179 5.09 -4.83 -10.48
N VAL A 180 5.35 -6.14 -10.61
CA VAL A 180 4.39 -7.11 -11.18
C VAL A 180 3.16 -7.28 -10.29
N LEU A 181 3.34 -7.35 -8.96
CA LEU A 181 2.24 -7.36 -7.98
C LEU A 181 1.30 -6.17 -8.21
N TYR A 182 1.86 -4.97 -8.30
CA TYR A 182 1.06 -3.77 -8.53
C TYR A 182 0.40 -3.78 -9.92
N GLN A 183 1.14 -4.09 -10.98
CA GLN A 183 0.60 -4.11 -12.34
C GLN A 183 -0.58 -5.08 -12.51
N ASN A 184 -0.49 -6.27 -11.91
CA ASN A 184 -1.46 -7.34 -12.13
C ASN A 184 -2.58 -7.42 -11.09
N LEU A 185 -2.34 -6.90 -9.88
CA LEU A 185 -3.28 -7.02 -8.76
C LEU A 185 -3.61 -5.68 -8.08
N GLY A 186 -2.93 -4.60 -8.43
CA GLY A 186 -3.20 -3.24 -7.92
C GLY A 186 -2.66 -2.97 -6.52
N TYR A 187 -2.07 -3.95 -5.83
CA TYR A 187 -1.58 -3.76 -4.46
C TYR A 187 -0.37 -2.83 -4.40
N PRO A 188 -0.43 -1.73 -3.62
CA PRO A 188 0.70 -0.84 -3.42
C PRO A 188 1.88 -1.57 -2.75
N PRO A 189 3.12 -1.42 -3.25
CA PRO A 189 4.30 -2.09 -2.69
C PRO A 189 4.57 -1.83 -1.20
N SER A 190 4.28 -0.63 -0.71
CA SER A 190 4.49 -0.26 0.71
C SER A 190 3.69 -1.11 1.70
N VAL A 191 2.56 -1.68 1.27
CA VAL A 191 1.76 -2.61 2.09
C VAL A 191 2.56 -3.87 2.46
N VAL A 192 3.57 -4.24 1.67
CA VAL A 192 4.42 -5.40 1.94
C VAL A 192 5.47 -5.12 3.03
N PHE A 193 5.86 -3.87 3.21
CA PHE A 193 6.99 -3.50 4.08
C PHE A 193 6.59 -2.92 5.42
N TYR A 194 5.38 -2.37 5.49
CA TYR A 194 4.91 -1.62 6.65
C TYR A 194 3.58 -2.18 7.12
N GLU A 195 3.62 -3.25 7.92
CA GLU A 195 2.43 -3.92 8.48
C GLU A 195 1.58 -2.96 9.35
N ASP A 196 2.21 -1.94 9.97
CA ASP A 196 1.54 -0.91 10.77
C ASP A 196 1.05 0.31 9.95
N VAL A 197 1.48 0.46 8.69
CA VAL A 197 1.10 1.60 7.84
C VAL A 197 -0.12 1.21 7.03
N GLN A 198 -1.26 1.73 7.45
CA GLN A 198 -2.49 1.66 6.66
C GLN A 198 -2.32 2.51 5.40
N ASN A 199 -1.85 1.88 4.32
CA ASN A 199 -1.81 2.54 3.03
C ASN A 199 -3.25 2.73 2.53
N ILE A 200 -3.73 3.98 2.62
CA ILE A 200 -5.06 4.39 2.13
C ILE A 200 -5.02 5.08 0.77
N SER A 201 -3.93 4.96 0.02
CA SER A 201 -3.78 5.60 -1.30
C SER A 201 -4.93 5.26 -2.26
N SER A 202 -5.41 4.02 -2.23
CA SER A 202 -6.55 3.61 -3.05
C SER A 202 -7.85 4.29 -2.63
N LEU A 203 -8.07 4.48 -1.32
CA LEU A 203 -9.21 5.25 -0.82
C LEU A 203 -9.11 6.73 -1.24
N ASN A 204 -7.92 7.32 -1.21
CA ASN A 204 -7.69 8.69 -1.67
C ASN A 204 -8.04 8.86 -3.15
N LYS A 205 -7.62 7.92 -4.00
CA LYS A 205 -7.93 7.93 -5.44
C LYS A 205 -9.43 7.85 -5.71
N VAL A 206 -10.18 7.13 -4.86
CA VAL A 206 -11.64 7.09 -4.95
C VAL A 206 -12.24 8.40 -4.48
N TRP A 207 -11.82 8.88 -3.32
CA TRP A 207 -12.30 10.12 -2.71
C TRP A 207 -12.22 11.30 -3.67
N GLN A 208 -11.07 11.47 -4.33
CA GLN A 208 -10.84 12.55 -5.29
C GLN A 208 -11.78 12.52 -6.50
N LYS A 209 -12.39 11.36 -6.80
CA LYS A 209 -13.36 11.24 -7.90
C LYS A 209 -14.75 11.70 -7.50
N PHE A 210 -15.07 11.79 -6.21
CA PHE A 210 -16.36 12.31 -5.77
C PHE A 210 -16.45 13.81 -6.06
N ASP A 211 -17.65 14.29 -6.36
CA ASP A 211 -17.89 15.73 -6.44
C ASP A 211 -17.80 16.38 -5.05
N SER A 212 -17.64 17.70 -5.03
CA SER A 212 -17.39 18.45 -3.80
C SER A 212 -18.54 18.34 -2.79
N ASP A 213 -19.79 18.20 -3.24
CA ASP A 213 -20.93 18.14 -2.34
C ASP A 213 -21.03 16.78 -1.68
N LEU A 214 -20.84 15.70 -2.44
CA LEU A 214 -20.72 14.36 -1.89
C LEU A 214 -19.53 14.23 -0.93
N GLN A 215 -18.35 14.80 -1.27
CA GLN A 215 -17.20 14.79 -0.36
C GLN A 215 -17.53 15.46 0.99
N LYS A 216 -18.21 16.61 0.99
CA LYS A 216 -18.61 17.30 2.23
C LYS A 216 -19.57 16.46 3.06
N GLU A 217 -20.55 15.84 2.42
CA GLU A 217 -21.53 14.98 3.10
C GLU A 217 -20.85 13.79 3.78
N LEU A 218 -19.98 13.08 3.04
CA LEU A 218 -19.22 11.96 3.58
C LEU A 218 -18.25 12.40 4.68
N GLU A 219 -17.63 13.58 4.55
CA GLU A 219 -16.72 14.12 5.56
C GLU A 219 -17.45 14.41 6.88
N VAL A 220 -18.68 14.93 6.84
CA VAL A 220 -19.50 15.14 8.04
C VAL A 220 -19.74 13.82 8.77
N PHE A 221 -20.05 12.75 8.02
CA PHE A 221 -20.22 11.42 8.59
C PHE A 221 -18.93 10.88 9.22
N LEU A 222 -17.79 11.03 8.54
CA LEU A 222 -16.48 10.61 9.06
C LEU A 222 -16.13 11.33 10.37
N LYS A 223 -16.37 12.64 10.46
CA LYS A 223 -16.17 13.41 11.71
C LYS A 223 -17.00 12.84 12.85
N ALA A 224 -18.29 12.64 12.62
CA ALA A 224 -19.19 12.12 13.64
C ALA A 224 -18.78 10.70 14.09
N GLY A 225 -18.42 9.83 13.15
CA GLY A 225 -17.99 8.48 13.49
C GLY A 225 -16.63 8.44 14.19
N LEU A 226 -15.70 9.35 13.88
CA LEU A 226 -14.45 9.50 14.65
C LEU A 226 -14.74 9.85 16.12
N GLU A 227 -15.67 10.77 16.37
CA GLU A 227 -16.08 11.11 17.74
C GLU A 227 -16.67 9.90 18.47
N ILE A 228 -17.50 9.10 17.80
CA ILE A 228 -18.08 7.88 18.36
C ILE A 228 -16.99 6.86 18.73
N CYS A 229 -16.03 6.62 17.82
CA CYS A 229 -14.91 5.71 18.06
C CYS A 229 -14.12 6.13 19.31
N ASN A 230 -13.82 7.43 19.44
CA ASN A 230 -13.13 7.98 20.61
C ASN A 230 -13.92 7.77 21.92
N ARG A 231 -15.24 7.98 21.92
CA ARG A 231 -16.09 7.79 23.11
C ARG A 231 -16.16 6.33 23.54
N ASN A 232 -16.28 5.41 22.58
CA ASN A 232 -16.31 3.96 22.86
C ASN A 232 -15.02 3.48 23.53
N GLN A 233 -13.86 4.02 23.14
CA GLN A 233 -12.59 3.68 23.79
C GLN A 233 -12.56 4.13 25.27
N ILE A 234 -13.02 5.34 25.57
CA ILE A 234 -13.07 5.87 26.94
C ILE A 234 -13.98 4.99 27.81
N GLN A 235 -15.11 4.53 27.28
CA GLN A 235 -16.02 3.67 28.03
C GLN A 235 -15.45 2.27 28.29
N LYS A 236 -14.69 1.68 27.35
CA LYS A 236 -14.00 0.39 27.56
C LYS A 236 -12.94 0.48 28.66
N GLN A 237 -12.15 1.55 28.68
CA GLN A 237 -11.12 1.77 29.71
C GLN A 237 -11.72 1.90 31.11
N ASN A 238 -12.85 2.59 31.25
CA ASN A 238 -13.54 2.76 32.54
C ASN A 238 -14.26 1.49 33.06
N GLN A 239 -14.36 0.43 32.24
CA GLN A 239 -14.97 -0.86 32.64
C GLN A 239 -13.92 -1.90 33.06
N GLU A 240 -12.64 -1.63 32.81
CA GLU A 240 -11.51 -2.50 33.14
C GLU A 240 -10.75 -2.08 34.41
N GLU A 241 -11.15 -0.95 35.03
CA GLU A 241 -10.72 -0.46 36.36
C GLU A 241 -11.73 -0.82 37.46
#